data_AF-A0A925PH75-F1
#
_entry.id   AF-A0A925PH75-F1
#
_cell.length_a   1.000
_cell.length_b   1.000
_cell.length_c   1.000
_cell.angle_alpha   90.00
_cell.angle_beta   90.00
_cell.angle_gamma   90.00
#
_symmetry.space_group_name_H-M   'P 1'
#
loop_
_entity.id
_entity.type
_entity.pdbx_description
1 polymer ?
#
loop_
_entity_poly.entity_id
_entity_poly.type
_entity_poly.pdbx_seq_one_letter_code
_entity_poly.pdbx_strand_id
1 'polypeptide(L)'
;MELTNSQIMKIISNCLRPEDIQRSFIYWYKKTVLQGEDVRAGLQTIAMPFDGTIVFVDLAPRSNWAHPCLYVLVDTITHDAKVIEASFPPTIDQSDESYVILLRLGKKPPHERYFSVYET
;
A
#
# COMPACT_ATOMS: atom_id res chain seq x y z
N MET A 1 -3.06 17.04 8.24
CA MET A 1 -3.96 17.04 7.06
C MET A 1 -4.10 15.60 6.62
N GLU A 2 -5.30 15.17 6.23
CA GLU A 2 -5.49 13.81 5.74
C GLU A 2 -5.05 13.72 4.27
N LEU A 3 -4.27 12.69 3.92
CA LEU A 3 -3.85 12.45 2.54
C LEU A 3 -5.08 12.08 1.69
N THR A 4 -5.12 12.54 0.45
CA THR A 4 -6.17 12.17 -0.51
C THR A 4 -5.71 11.04 -1.41
N ASN A 5 -6.65 10.29 -2.01
CA ASN A 5 -6.35 9.27 -3.01
C ASN A 5 -5.46 9.81 -4.15
N SER A 6 -5.70 11.04 -4.60
CA SER A 6 -4.91 11.68 -5.66
C SER A 6 -3.48 11.96 -5.23
N GLN A 7 -3.26 12.38 -3.97
CA GLN A 7 -1.91 12.59 -3.43
C GLN A 7 -1.16 11.27 -3.31
N ILE A 8 -1.79 10.23 -2.74
CA ILE A 8 -1.17 8.90 -2.65
C ILE A 8 -0.81 8.38 -4.05
N MET A 9 -1.73 8.47 -5.01
CA MET A 9 -1.44 8.00 -6.37
C MET A 9 -0.29 8.75 -7.03
N LYS A 10 -0.16 10.07 -6.78
CA LYS A 10 0.98 10.86 -7.27
C LYS A 10 2.29 10.38 -6.66
N ILE A 11 2.32 10.11 -5.35
CA ILE A 11 3.49 9.60 -4.65
C ILE A 11 3.89 8.24 -5.22
N ILE A 12 2.93 7.32 -5.39
CA ILE A 12 3.18 6.00 -5.98
C ILE A 12 3.69 6.11 -7.42
N SER A 13 3.17 7.03 -8.22
CA SER A 13 3.68 7.24 -9.59
C SER A 13 5.11 7.78 -9.65
N ASN A 14 5.61 8.39 -8.57
CA ASN A 14 7.01 8.82 -8.47
C ASN A 14 7.93 7.69 -7.97
N CYS A 15 7.39 6.72 -7.23
CA CYS A 15 8.15 5.61 -6.67
C CYS A 15 8.21 4.39 -7.61
N LEU A 16 7.19 4.17 -8.45
CA LEU A 16 7.04 2.97 -9.25
C LEU A 16 7.04 3.28 -10.75
N ARG A 17 7.51 2.33 -11.55
CA ARG A 17 7.41 2.42 -13.01
C ARG A 17 5.94 2.27 -13.46
N PRO A 18 5.51 2.95 -14.53
CA PRO A 18 4.14 2.84 -15.02
C PRO A 18 3.69 1.39 -15.31
N GLU A 19 4.60 0.56 -15.83
CA GLU A 19 4.37 -0.87 -16.09
C GLU A 19 4.16 -1.70 -14.82
N ASP A 20 4.78 -1.31 -13.71
CA ASP A 20 4.60 -1.96 -12.40
C ASP A 20 3.21 -1.62 -11.87
N ILE A 21 2.81 -0.34 -11.97
CA ILE A 21 1.47 0.12 -11.58
C ILE A 21 0.38 -0.61 -12.37
N GLN A 22 0.56 -0.77 -13.69
CA GLN A 22 -0.43 -1.42 -14.55
C GLN A 22 -0.68 -2.90 -14.24
N ARG A 23 0.32 -3.61 -13.72
CA ARG A 23 0.18 -5.04 -13.38
C ARG A 23 -0.04 -5.33 -11.90
N SER A 24 -0.04 -4.29 -11.07
CA SER A 24 -0.11 -4.43 -9.62
C SER A 24 -1.53 -4.30 -9.07
N PHE A 25 -1.72 -4.83 -7.87
CA PHE A 25 -2.76 -4.36 -6.96
C PHE A 25 -2.13 -3.37 -5.98
N ILE A 26 -2.80 -2.23 -5.75
CA ILE A 26 -2.30 -1.18 -4.86
C ILE A 26 -3.35 -0.94 -3.77
N TYR A 27 -2.91 -1.08 -2.53
CA TYR A 27 -3.71 -0.95 -1.32
C TYR A 27 -3.14 0.16 -0.46
N TRP A 28 -4.00 0.97 0.13
CA TRP A 28 -3.60 2.05 1.02
C TRP A 28 -4.17 1.80 2.42
N TYR A 29 -3.29 1.75 3.41
CA TYR A 29 -3.64 1.64 4.82
C TYR A 29 -3.90 3.03 5.42
N LYS A 30 -5.14 3.51 5.40
CA LYS A 30 -5.50 4.89 5.73
C LYS A 30 -5.13 5.34 7.16
N LYS A 31 -4.90 4.41 8.08
CA LYS A 31 -4.50 4.74 9.44
C LYS A 31 -3.09 5.33 9.46
N THR A 32 -2.91 6.35 10.27
CA THR A 32 -1.58 6.88 10.58
C THR A 32 -0.80 5.89 11.45
N VAL A 33 0.43 5.61 11.03
CA VAL A 33 1.46 4.89 11.79
C VAL A 33 2.46 5.94 12.27
N LEU A 34 2.69 5.99 13.58
CA LEU A 34 3.56 6.98 14.20
C LEU A 34 5.03 6.60 14.03
N GLN A 35 5.89 7.62 14.06
CA GLN A 35 7.33 7.42 14.03
C GLN A 35 7.77 6.45 15.14
N GLY A 36 8.62 5.50 14.77
CA GLY A 36 9.14 4.47 15.67
C GLY A 36 8.21 3.27 15.87
N GLU A 37 6.95 3.32 15.42
CA GLU A 37 6.07 2.14 15.47
C GLU A 37 6.55 1.04 14.52
N ASP A 38 6.35 -0.21 14.93
CA ASP A 38 6.72 -1.38 14.14
C ASP A 38 5.76 -1.59 12.97
N VAL A 39 6.32 -1.62 11.76
CA VAL A 39 5.64 -2.00 10.54
C VAL A 39 6.09 -3.39 10.12
N ARG A 40 5.13 -4.29 9.88
CA ARG A 40 5.39 -5.61 9.31
C ARG A 40 5.35 -5.55 7.78
N ALA A 41 6.52 -5.62 7.17
CA ALA A 41 6.70 -5.71 5.72
C ALA A 41 7.05 -7.15 5.33
N GLY A 42 6.04 -7.98 5.13
CA GLY A 42 6.19 -9.43 5.00
C GLY A 42 6.77 -10.04 6.27
N LEU A 43 7.92 -10.71 6.16
CA LEU A 43 8.65 -11.29 7.29
C LEU A 43 9.58 -10.30 8.00
N GLN A 44 9.68 -9.07 7.51
CA GLN A 44 10.53 -8.03 8.08
C GLN A 44 9.72 -7.15 9.04
N THR A 45 10.34 -6.77 10.16
CA THR A 45 9.85 -5.69 11.02
C THR A 45 10.75 -4.48 10.84
N ILE A 46 10.16 -3.34 10.50
CA ILE A 46 10.85 -2.08 10.31
C ILE A 46 10.22 -1.01 11.20
N ALA A 47 11.03 -0.15 11.79
CA ALA A 47 10.52 1.01 12.49
C ALA A 47 10.07 2.07 11.48
N MET A 48 8.88 2.63 11.68
CA MET A 48 8.35 3.71 10.85
C MET A 48 9.26 4.95 10.98
N PRO A 49 9.81 5.50 9.89
CA PRO A 49 10.79 6.58 9.97
C PRO A 49 10.18 7.95 10.32
N PHE A 50 8.87 8.12 10.15
CA PHE A 50 8.11 9.37 10.31
C PHE A 50 6.64 9.07 10.64
N ASP A 51 5.88 10.08 11.04
CA ASP A 51 4.42 9.98 11.15
C ASP A 51 3.79 9.89 9.76
N GLY A 52 3.26 8.72 9.43
CA GLY A 52 2.97 8.40 8.05
C GLY A 52 1.87 7.36 7.85
N THR A 53 1.79 6.87 6.63
CA THR A 53 0.86 5.81 6.21
C THR A 53 1.59 4.80 5.34
N ILE A 54 0.97 3.65 5.09
CA ILE A 54 1.57 2.55 4.33
C ILE A 54 0.74 2.33 3.07
N VAL A 55 1.42 2.24 1.93
CA VAL A 55 0.84 1.71 0.70
C VAL A 55 1.49 0.38 0.39
N PHE A 56 0.67 -0.67 0.33
CA PHE A 56 1.09 -1.99 -0.08
C PHE A 56 0.87 -2.16 -1.59
N VAL A 57 1.89 -2.67 -2.28
CA VAL A 57 1.84 -2.95 -3.71
C VAL A 57 2.17 -4.42 -3.95
N ASP A 58 1.19 -5.16 -4.43
CA ASP A 58 1.40 -6.51 -4.95
C ASP A 58 1.78 -6.41 -6.43
N LEU A 59 3.04 -6.70 -6.75
CA LEU A 59 3.56 -6.60 -8.12
C LEU A 59 3.22 -7.83 -8.98
N ALA A 60 2.68 -8.89 -8.37
CA ALA A 60 2.38 -10.14 -9.04
C ALA A 60 1.09 -10.80 -8.48
N PRO A 61 -0.07 -10.12 -8.57
CA PRO A 61 -1.32 -10.48 -7.87
C PRO A 61 -1.98 -11.79 -8.34
N ARG A 62 -1.38 -12.48 -9.29
CA ARG A 62 -1.79 -13.82 -9.77
C ARG A 62 -0.93 -14.94 -9.18
N SER A 63 -0.01 -14.62 -8.26
CA SER A 63 0.91 -15.56 -7.65
C SER A 63 0.42 -15.96 -6.27
N ASN A 64 0.55 -17.24 -5.92
CA ASN A 64 -0.12 -17.82 -4.75
C ASN A 64 0.83 -18.02 -3.56
N TRP A 65 2.13 -17.80 -3.75
CA TRP A 65 3.19 -18.01 -2.77
C TRP A 65 4.00 -16.73 -2.57
N ALA A 66 5.27 -16.85 -2.15
CA ALA A 66 6.17 -15.71 -2.12
C ALA A 66 6.28 -15.08 -3.51
N HIS A 67 6.03 -13.78 -3.59
CA HIS A 67 6.07 -13.02 -4.83
C HIS A 67 6.51 -11.57 -4.55
N PRO A 68 7.04 -10.85 -5.55
CA PRO A 68 7.50 -9.50 -5.33
C PRO A 68 6.38 -8.58 -4.84
N CYS A 69 6.62 -7.94 -3.70
CA CYS A 69 5.74 -6.94 -3.12
C CYS A 69 6.56 -5.70 -2.73
N LEU A 70 5.90 -4.55 -2.65
CA LEU A 70 6.48 -3.34 -2.10
C LEU A 70 5.61 -2.82 -0.94
N TYR A 71 6.28 -2.28 0.06
CA TYR A 71 5.69 -1.43 1.08
C TYR A 71 6.26 -0.03 0.89
N VAL A 72 5.40 0.92 0.53
CA VAL A 72 5.76 2.33 0.41
C VAL A 72 5.30 3.03 1.67
N LEU A 73 6.24 3.41 2.52
CA LEU A 73 6.00 4.23 3.70
C LEU A 73 5.92 5.68 3.23
N VAL A 74 4.85 6.38 3.58
CA VAL A 74 4.58 7.73 3.09
C VAL A 74 4.46 8.70 4.26
N ASP A 75 5.27 9.75 4.26
CA ASP A 75 5.21 10.82 5.25
C ASP A 75 3.95 11.66 5.02
N THR A 76 3.16 11.88 6.08
CA THR A 76 1.89 12.61 5.99
C THR A 76 2.03 14.12 5.85
N ILE A 77 3.21 14.67 6.14
CA ILE A 77 3.52 16.10 6.09
C ILE A 77 4.34 16.44 4.85
N THR A 78 5.45 15.73 4.62
CA THR A 78 6.38 16.06 3.51
C THR A 78 6.02 15.36 2.21
N HIS A 79 5.21 14.30 2.28
CA HIS A 79 4.93 13.39 1.16
C HIS A 79 6.16 12.65 0.63
N ASP A 80 7.25 12.62 1.40
CA ASP A 80 8.39 11.76 1.10
C ASP A 80 7.99 10.30 1.26
N ALA A 81 8.66 9.45 0.47
CA ALA A 81 8.36 8.03 0.44
C ALA A 81 9.61 7.18 0.58
N LYS A 82 9.50 6.12 1.40
CA LYS A 82 10.50 5.06 1.51
C LYS A 82 9.93 3.77 0.98
N VAL A 83 10.57 3.18 -0.01
CA VAL A 83 10.16 1.90 -0.62
C VAL A 83 10.92 0.77 0.07
N ILE A 84 10.18 -0.26 0.47
CA ILE A 84 10.71 -1.47 1.07
C ILE A 84 10.30 -2.65 0.21
N GLU A 85 11.28 -3.42 -0.25
CA GLU A 85 11.04 -4.66 -0.97
C GLU A 85 10.68 -5.79 0.00
N ALA A 86 9.68 -6.58 -0.37
CA ALA A 86 9.24 -7.74 0.38
C ALA A 86 8.82 -8.87 -0.57
N SER A 87 8.66 -10.07 -0.02
CA SER A 87 8.20 -11.25 -0.78
C SER A 87 6.85 -11.80 -0.29
N PHE A 88 6.23 -11.13 0.67
CA PHE A 88 4.99 -11.57 1.29
C PHE A 88 4.06 -10.38 1.48
N PRO A 89 2.74 -10.58 1.25
CA PRO A 89 1.74 -9.56 1.54
C PRO A 89 1.64 -9.32 3.06
N PRO A 90 1.03 -8.20 3.48
CA PRO A 90 0.76 -7.98 4.88
C PRO A 90 -0.16 -9.10 5.39
N THR A 91 0.06 -9.52 6.64
CA THR A 91 -0.97 -10.27 7.37
C THR A 91 -2.10 -9.28 7.66
N ILE A 92 -2.95 -9.05 6.67
CA ILE A 92 -4.12 -8.18 6.81
C ILE A 92 -5.11 -8.95 7.69
N ASP A 93 -5.44 -8.39 8.85
CA ASP A 93 -6.63 -8.82 9.58
C ASP A 93 -7.83 -8.53 8.69
N GLN A 94 -8.65 -9.55 8.41
CA GLN A 94 -9.79 -9.40 7.51
C GLN A 94 -10.87 -8.44 8.01
N SER A 95 -10.77 -8.00 9.26
CA SER A 95 -11.62 -6.99 9.86
C SER A 95 -11.05 -5.57 9.84
N ASP A 96 -9.81 -5.35 9.34
CA ASP A 96 -9.20 -4.02 9.34
C ASP A 96 -9.72 -3.15 8.17
N GLU A 97 -10.77 -2.38 8.46
CA GLU A 97 -11.43 -1.43 7.55
C GLU A 97 -10.53 -0.27 7.11
N SER A 98 -9.31 -0.14 7.66
CA SER A 98 -8.38 0.91 7.30
C SER A 98 -7.75 0.69 5.92
N TYR A 99 -7.76 -0.53 5.39
CA TYR A 99 -7.25 -0.81 4.05
C TYR A 99 -8.28 -0.48 2.97
N VAL A 100 -7.88 0.36 2.01
CA VAL A 100 -8.63 0.64 0.79
C VAL A 100 -7.86 0.22 -0.45
N ILE A 101 -8.55 -0.30 -1.46
CA ILE A 101 -7.94 -0.59 -2.76
C ILE A 101 -7.91 0.67 -3.62
N LEU A 102 -6.73 1.11 -4.04
CA LEU A 102 -6.57 2.21 -4.99
C LEU A 102 -6.65 1.74 -6.44
N LEU A 103 -5.98 0.62 -6.76
CA LEU A 103 -5.95 0.05 -8.10
C LEU A 103 -5.98 -1.49 -8.06
N ARG A 104 -6.68 -2.08 -9.03
CA ARG A 104 -6.58 -3.49 -9.42
C ARG A 104 -6.10 -3.58 -10.87
N LEU A 105 -4.90 -4.12 -11.10
CA LEU A 105 -4.28 -4.24 -12.43
C LEU A 105 -4.33 -2.89 -13.18
N GLY A 106 -3.85 -1.83 -12.53
CA GLY A 106 -3.82 -0.48 -13.09
C GLY A 106 -5.17 0.22 -13.22
N LYS A 107 -6.29 -0.42 -12.85
CA LYS A 107 -7.64 0.14 -12.95
C LYS A 107 -8.18 0.51 -11.59
N LYS A 108 -8.79 1.70 -11.48
CA LYS A 108 -9.55 2.07 -10.28
C LYS A 108 -10.75 1.13 -10.13
N PRO A 109 -11.15 0.77 -8.91
CA PRO A 109 -12.39 0.03 -8.70
C PRO A 109 -13.57 0.79 -9.32
N PRO A 110 -14.51 0.11 -10.00
CA PRO A 110 -15.58 0.77 -10.75
C PRO A 110 -16.64 1.44 -9.84
N HIS A 111 -16.64 1.14 -8.55
CA HIS A 111 -17.57 1.68 -7.56
C HIS A 111 -16.92 1.61 -6.16
N GLU A 112 -17.27 2.54 -5.26
CA GLU A 112 -16.73 2.65 -3.89
C GLU A 112 -16.83 1.35 -3.08
N ARG A 113 -17.92 0.60 -3.25
CA ARG A 113 -18.11 -0.74 -2.65
C ARG A 113 -17.00 -1.77 -2.98
N TYR A 114 -16.27 -1.60 -4.09
CA TYR A 114 -15.18 -2.50 -4.50
C TYR A 114 -13.80 -2.05 -3.98
N PHE A 115 -13.77 -1.01 -3.15
CA PHE A 115 -12.55 -0.58 -2.45
C PHE A 115 -12.28 -1.42 -1.20
N SER A 116 -13.28 -2.19 -0.72
CA SER A 116 -13.07 -3.23 0.27
C SER A 116 -12.15 -4.32 -0.29
N VAL A 117 -11.19 -4.75 0.52
CA VAL A 117 -10.28 -5.87 0.21
C VAL A 117 -11.07 -7.16 -0.06
N TYR A 118 -12.31 -7.24 0.42
CA TYR A 118 -13.16 -8.42 0.38
C TYR A 118 -14.36 -8.23 -0.57
N GLU A 119 -14.67 -9.27 -1.35
CA GLU A 119 -15.98 -9.41 -1.98
C GLU A 119 -16.92 -10.06 -0.95
N THR A 120 -17.85 -9.29 -0.40
CA THR A 120 -19.03 -9.83 0.30
C THR A 120 -20.12 -10.18 -0.71
#